data_AF-A0A176U828-F1
#
_entry.id   AF-A0A176U828-F1
#
_cell.length_a   1.000
_cell.length_b   1.000
_cell.length_c   1.000
_cell.angle_alpha   90.00
_cell.angle_beta   90.00
_cell.angle_gamma   90.00
#
_symmetry.space_group_name_H-M   'P 1'
#
loop_
_entity.id
_entity.type
_entity.pdbx_description
1 polymer ?
#
loop_
_entity_poly.entity_id
_entity_poly.type
_entity_poly.pdbx_seq_one_letter_code
_entity_poly.pdbx_strand_id
1 'polypeptide(L)'
;MDTKKKFSQYSKSNQAFYIFNAVFWIIVMFLILYPLYLVIIASVSNPDAIVAGKVIWHPVDFSFIGYQSILKYSEMLHSYANSIFYTVVSVTISIIVTLAAAYTLSRPKFIGKGLINLFFVFTMFFNGGLIPTFLVMKDIGLYNTPMIMILMGCVSVWNLMVARTYIQTNIPHELYEAAMLDGTTHFQYFFKIVLPLSKTIIAVLAVYYGVSKWNDYFTGLVYIKDRSLLPLQTVLREILATLQVDKSGDYMQTMSDNAADMAEAMRIANVAKYCIIVVATGPVVILYGFMQKYFEKGVMIGSLKG
;
A
#
# COMPACT_ATOMS: atom_id res chain seq x y z
N MET A 1 1.47 -37.85 12.88
CA MET A 1 0.58 -38.99 12.59
C MET A 1 -0.84 -38.83 13.17
N ASP A 2 -1.21 -37.63 13.68
CA ASP A 2 -2.47 -37.40 14.43
C ASP A 2 -3.63 -36.76 13.65
N THR A 3 -3.44 -36.31 12.41
CA THR A 3 -4.50 -35.65 11.63
C THR A 3 -5.53 -36.61 11.04
N LYS A 4 -5.13 -37.86 10.70
CA LYS A 4 -6.05 -38.87 10.14
C LYS A 4 -7.09 -39.37 11.15
N LYS A 5 -6.78 -39.39 12.45
CA LYS A 5 -7.72 -39.88 13.50
C LYS A 5 -8.86 -38.90 13.82
N LYS A 6 -8.67 -37.58 13.62
CA LYS A 6 -9.73 -36.57 13.84
C LYS A 6 -10.77 -36.52 12.71
N PHE A 7 -10.39 -36.78 11.45
CA PHE A 7 -11.31 -36.71 10.31
C PHE A 7 -12.40 -37.80 10.33
N SER A 8 -12.08 -38.97 10.88
CA SER A 8 -12.98 -40.13 10.96
C SER A 8 -14.14 -39.99 11.97
N GLN A 9 -14.11 -38.99 12.86
CA GLN A 9 -15.16 -38.75 13.87
C GLN A 9 -16.27 -37.81 13.39
N TYR A 10 -16.12 -37.20 12.21
CA TYR A 10 -17.12 -36.31 11.64
C TYR A 10 -18.18 -37.07 10.83
N SER A 11 -19.44 -36.63 10.92
CA SER A 11 -20.52 -37.08 10.02
C SER A 11 -20.08 -36.98 8.55
N LYS A 12 -20.53 -37.90 7.68
CA LYS A 12 -20.19 -37.90 6.24
C LYS A 12 -20.48 -36.56 5.56
N SER A 13 -21.51 -35.84 6.02
CA SER A 13 -21.84 -34.49 5.58
C SER A 13 -20.74 -33.47 5.93
N ASN A 14 -20.22 -33.53 7.15
CA ASN A 14 -19.12 -32.66 7.59
C ASN A 14 -17.81 -32.98 6.85
N GLN A 15 -17.52 -34.26 6.57
CA GLN A 15 -16.36 -34.63 5.76
C GLN A 15 -16.44 -34.07 4.33
N ALA A 16 -17.61 -34.20 3.68
CA ALA A 16 -17.86 -33.63 2.36
C ALA A 16 -17.71 -32.09 2.37
N PHE A 17 -18.25 -31.43 3.40
CA PHE A 17 -18.11 -29.99 3.57
C PHE A 17 -16.65 -29.54 3.72
N TYR A 18 -15.85 -30.21 4.55
CA TYR A 18 -14.43 -29.87 4.71
C TYR A 18 -13.62 -30.09 3.42
N ILE A 19 -13.89 -31.18 2.70
CA ILE A 19 -13.24 -31.44 1.40
C ILE A 19 -13.61 -30.36 0.39
N PHE A 20 -14.91 -30.04 0.26
CA PHE A 20 -15.37 -28.99 -0.62
C PHE A 20 -14.73 -27.63 -0.27
N ASN A 21 -14.75 -27.26 1.00
CA ASN A 21 -14.16 -25.99 1.47
C ASN A 21 -12.64 -25.95 1.20
N ALA A 22 -11.92 -27.05 1.45
CA ALA A 22 -10.49 -27.12 1.16
C ALA A 22 -10.20 -26.99 -0.34
N VAL A 23 -10.94 -27.70 -1.20
CA VAL A 23 -10.80 -27.60 -2.66
C VAL A 23 -11.12 -26.19 -3.14
N PHE A 24 -12.20 -25.59 -2.63
CA PHE A 24 -12.57 -24.21 -2.95
C PHE A 24 -11.44 -23.22 -2.62
N TRP A 25 -10.88 -23.27 -1.42
CA TRP A 25 -9.78 -22.37 -1.03
C TRP A 25 -8.49 -22.62 -1.80
N ILE A 26 -8.19 -23.87 -2.20
CA ILE A 26 -7.05 -24.18 -3.06
C ILE A 26 -7.24 -23.56 -4.45
N ILE A 27 -8.43 -23.67 -5.04
CA ILE A 27 -8.74 -23.05 -6.34
C ILE A 27 -8.62 -21.53 -6.25
N VAL A 28 -9.18 -20.92 -5.20
CA VAL A 28 -9.07 -19.47 -4.98
C VAL A 28 -7.60 -19.03 -4.83
N MET A 29 -6.80 -19.75 -4.04
CA MET A 29 -5.36 -19.47 -3.93
C MET A 29 -4.65 -19.59 -5.28
N PHE A 30 -4.97 -20.61 -6.07
CA PHE A 30 -4.39 -20.78 -7.40
C PHE A 30 -4.72 -19.60 -8.33
N LEU A 31 -5.99 -19.18 -8.39
CA LEU A 31 -6.44 -18.07 -9.23
C LEU A 31 -5.76 -16.73 -8.86
N ILE A 32 -5.40 -16.53 -7.60
CA ILE A 32 -4.73 -15.32 -7.12
C ILE A 32 -3.21 -15.40 -7.32
N LEU A 33 -2.60 -16.55 -6.99
CA LEU A 33 -1.15 -16.72 -7.03
C LEU A 33 -0.61 -16.92 -8.45
N TYR A 34 -1.37 -17.56 -9.33
CA TYR A 34 -0.90 -17.85 -10.70
C TYR A 34 -0.56 -16.59 -11.51
N PRO A 35 -1.39 -15.52 -11.54
CA PRO A 35 -1.02 -14.27 -12.21
C PRO A 35 0.24 -13.61 -11.63
N LEU A 36 0.42 -13.64 -10.31
CA LEU A 36 1.61 -13.10 -9.64
C LEU A 36 2.86 -13.91 -10.01
N TYR A 37 2.74 -15.23 -10.02
CA TYR A 37 3.79 -16.13 -10.47
C TYR A 37 4.15 -15.88 -11.95
N LEU A 38 3.15 -15.68 -12.81
CA LEU A 38 3.35 -15.37 -14.23
C LEU A 38 4.18 -14.10 -14.42
N VAL A 39 3.90 -13.05 -13.65
CA VAL A 39 4.69 -11.80 -13.68
C VAL A 39 6.15 -12.04 -13.29
N ILE A 40 6.41 -12.89 -12.30
CA ILE A 40 7.77 -13.23 -11.87
C ILE A 40 8.50 -14.00 -12.98
N ILE A 41 7.91 -15.06 -13.55
CA ILE A 41 8.58 -15.82 -14.62
C ILE A 41 8.75 -14.99 -15.90
N ALA A 42 7.81 -14.11 -16.22
CA ALA A 42 7.90 -13.20 -17.36
C ALA A 42 9.04 -12.18 -17.17
N SER A 43 9.26 -11.69 -15.95
CA SER A 43 10.33 -10.73 -15.67
C SER A 43 11.74 -11.26 -15.89
N VAL A 44 11.93 -12.58 -15.92
CA VAL A 44 13.23 -13.24 -16.11
C VAL A 44 13.32 -14.03 -17.43
N SER A 45 12.32 -13.89 -18.30
CA SER A 45 12.26 -14.60 -19.59
C SER A 45 12.71 -13.71 -20.76
N ASN A 46 13.07 -14.33 -21.88
CA ASN A 46 13.42 -13.62 -23.10
C ASN A 46 12.20 -12.82 -23.62
N PRO A 47 12.39 -11.54 -24.01
CA PRO A 47 11.35 -10.73 -24.63
C PRO A 47 10.56 -11.40 -25.75
N ASP A 48 11.26 -12.10 -26.65
CA ASP A 48 10.67 -12.71 -27.84
C ASP A 48 9.75 -13.88 -27.44
N ALA A 49 10.10 -14.60 -26.37
CA ALA A 49 9.27 -15.66 -25.81
C ALA A 49 8.01 -15.14 -25.10
N ILE A 50 8.08 -13.94 -24.50
CA ILE A 50 6.93 -13.27 -23.88
C ILE A 50 5.93 -12.84 -24.96
N VAL A 51 6.41 -12.17 -26.01
CA VAL A 51 5.56 -11.72 -27.13
C VAL A 51 4.93 -12.93 -27.84
N ALA A 52 5.67 -14.03 -27.99
CA ALA A 52 5.17 -15.27 -28.56
C ALA A 52 4.21 -16.06 -27.64
N GLY A 53 3.94 -15.60 -26.42
CA GLY A 53 3.04 -16.27 -25.48
C GLY A 53 3.55 -17.62 -24.96
N LYS A 54 4.85 -17.88 -25.03
CA LYS A 54 5.46 -19.16 -24.61
C LYS A 54 5.68 -19.26 -23.10
N VAL A 55 5.68 -18.12 -22.40
CA VAL A 55 5.91 -18.04 -20.95
C VAL A 55 4.61 -18.28 -20.19
N ILE A 56 4.33 -19.55 -19.90
CA ILE A 56 3.08 -19.99 -19.23
C ILE A 56 3.39 -20.63 -17.87
N TRP A 57 4.29 -21.62 -17.85
CA TRP A 57 4.55 -22.44 -16.65
C TRP A 57 5.94 -22.23 -16.04
N HIS A 58 6.93 -21.92 -16.86
CA HIS A 58 8.32 -21.73 -16.45
C HIS A 58 8.98 -20.60 -17.26
N PRO A 59 10.09 -20.02 -16.76
CA PRO A 59 10.87 -19.06 -17.52
C PRO A 59 11.38 -19.67 -18.83
N VAL A 60 11.24 -18.94 -19.93
CA VAL A 60 11.74 -19.36 -21.25
C VAL A 60 12.93 -18.49 -21.61
N ASP A 61 14.07 -19.12 -21.91
CA ASP A 61 15.32 -18.46 -22.28
C ASP A 61 15.72 -17.35 -21.29
N PHE A 62 16.26 -17.79 -20.14
CA PHE A 62 16.53 -16.93 -18.99
C PHE A 62 17.33 -15.68 -19.36
N SER A 63 16.79 -14.50 -19.03
CA SER A 63 17.35 -13.21 -19.43
C SER A 63 17.15 -12.14 -18.37
N PHE A 64 18.21 -11.35 -18.12
CA PHE A 64 18.19 -10.19 -17.22
C PHE A 64 18.15 -8.85 -17.95
N ILE A 65 17.91 -8.85 -19.27
CA ILE A 65 17.93 -7.63 -20.10
C ILE A 65 16.94 -6.58 -19.57
N GLY A 66 15.75 -7.00 -19.12
CA GLY A 66 14.75 -6.11 -18.54
C GLY A 66 15.24 -5.41 -17.26
N TYR A 67 15.87 -6.14 -16.34
CA TYR A 67 16.44 -5.58 -15.12
C TYR A 67 17.63 -4.65 -15.40
N GLN A 68 18.51 -5.01 -16.32
CA GLN A 68 19.62 -4.15 -16.72
C GLN A 68 19.13 -2.84 -17.34
N SER A 69 18.05 -2.88 -18.12
CA SER A 69 17.46 -1.70 -18.75
C SER A 69 16.85 -0.76 -17.71
N ILE A 70 16.21 -1.30 -16.69
CA ILE A 70 15.69 -0.53 -15.55
C ILE A 70 16.81 0.15 -14.77
N LEU A 71 17.89 -0.57 -14.46
CA LEU A 71 19.00 -0.03 -13.68
C LEU A 71 19.78 1.06 -14.43
N LYS A 72 19.79 1.02 -15.77
CA LYS A 72 20.37 2.07 -16.61
C LYS A 72 19.52 3.33 -16.67
N TYR A 73 18.22 3.23 -16.36
CA TYR A 73 17.31 4.37 -16.40
C TYR A 73 17.40 5.17 -15.09
N SER A 74 18.15 6.27 -15.13
CA SER A 74 18.43 7.10 -13.94
C SER A 74 17.15 7.59 -13.26
N GLU A 75 16.14 8.00 -14.02
CA GLU A 75 14.83 8.45 -13.49
C GLU A 75 14.13 7.35 -12.66
N MET A 76 14.34 6.07 -12.97
CA MET A 76 13.75 4.97 -12.20
C MET A 76 14.38 4.82 -10.82
N LEU A 77 15.71 4.96 -10.71
CA LEU A 77 16.41 4.91 -9.43
C LEU A 77 16.01 6.09 -8.52
N HIS A 78 15.93 7.30 -9.09
CA HIS A 78 15.47 8.48 -8.34
C HIS A 78 14.01 8.32 -7.88
N SER A 79 13.13 7.83 -8.77
CA SER A 79 11.71 7.62 -8.43
C SER A 79 11.52 6.57 -7.34
N TYR A 80 12.37 5.53 -7.32
CA TYR A 80 12.38 4.53 -6.26
C TYR A 80 12.80 5.13 -4.90
N ALA A 81 13.87 5.93 -4.90
CA ALA A 81 14.34 6.63 -3.71
C ALA A 81 13.28 7.61 -3.18
N ASN A 82 12.65 8.37 -4.06
CA ASN A 82 11.54 9.26 -3.75
C ASN A 82 10.36 8.51 -3.12
N SER A 83 9.96 7.37 -3.70
CA SER A 83 8.88 6.55 -3.13
C SER A 83 9.18 6.06 -1.72
N ILE A 84 10.40 5.61 -1.45
CA ILE A 84 10.81 5.21 -0.10
C ILE A 84 10.75 6.41 0.85
N PHE A 85 11.36 7.53 0.45
CA PHE A 85 11.41 8.74 1.26
C PHE A 85 10.00 9.26 1.59
N TYR A 86 9.15 9.44 0.58
CA TYR A 86 7.77 9.91 0.77
C TYR A 86 6.96 8.94 1.63
N THR A 87 7.10 7.62 1.43
CA THR A 87 6.38 6.62 2.22
C THR A 87 6.80 6.68 3.68
N VAL A 88 8.10 6.64 3.97
CA VAL A 88 8.61 6.65 5.36
C VAL A 88 8.20 7.93 6.08
N VAL A 89 8.47 9.10 5.48
CA VAL A 89 8.20 10.38 6.12
C VAL A 89 6.70 10.62 6.29
N SER A 90 5.90 10.35 5.26
CA SER A 90 4.44 10.51 5.33
C SER A 90 3.85 9.57 6.38
N VAL A 91 4.21 8.29 6.40
CA VAL A 91 3.70 7.32 7.40
C VAL A 91 4.04 7.75 8.81
N THR A 92 5.28 8.19 9.07
CA THR A 92 5.67 8.67 10.40
C THR A 92 4.83 9.85 10.84
N ILE A 93 4.68 10.87 9.99
CA ILE A 93 3.87 12.06 10.29
C ILE A 93 2.40 11.67 10.49
N SER A 94 1.86 10.85 9.60
CA SER A 94 0.49 10.34 9.66
C SER A 94 0.20 9.63 10.97
N ILE A 95 1.08 8.74 11.43
CA ILE A 95 0.90 8.02 12.70
C ILE A 95 0.94 8.98 13.88
N ILE A 96 1.89 9.92 13.92
CA ILE A 96 2.01 10.90 15.01
C ILE A 96 0.74 11.73 15.12
N VAL A 97 0.29 12.32 14.02
CA VAL A 97 -0.91 13.17 13.98
C VAL A 97 -2.16 12.35 14.31
N THR A 98 -2.30 11.16 13.71
CA THR A 98 -3.45 10.27 13.92
C THR A 98 -3.56 9.84 15.38
N LEU A 99 -2.45 9.42 16.02
CA LEU A 99 -2.46 8.97 17.41
C LEU A 99 -2.70 10.10 18.40
N ALA A 100 -2.10 11.28 18.16
CA ALA A 100 -2.34 12.45 18.99
C ALA A 100 -3.83 12.85 18.98
N ALA A 101 -4.44 12.92 17.78
CA ALA A 101 -5.86 13.21 17.65
C ALA A 101 -6.75 12.11 18.23
N ALA A 102 -6.41 10.84 17.97
CA ALA A 102 -7.12 9.68 18.48
C ALA A 102 -7.10 9.61 20.01
N TYR A 103 -5.96 9.88 20.65
CA TYR A 103 -5.83 9.93 22.11
C TYR A 103 -6.75 10.99 22.73
N THR A 104 -6.73 12.21 22.20
CA THR A 104 -7.56 13.30 22.72
C THR A 104 -9.04 12.98 22.60
N LEU A 105 -9.47 12.46 21.45
CA LEU A 105 -10.86 12.05 21.22
C LEU A 105 -11.26 10.76 21.94
N SER A 106 -10.29 9.98 22.43
CA SER A 106 -10.54 8.80 23.25
C SER A 106 -11.06 9.17 24.63
N ARG A 107 -10.71 10.38 25.14
CA ARG A 107 -11.01 10.79 26.52
C ARG A 107 -12.48 11.18 26.69
N PRO A 108 -13.17 10.69 27.74
CA PRO A 108 -14.58 11.02 27.96
C PRO A 108 -14.81 12.48 28.34
N LYS A 109 -13.86 13.10 29.06
CA LYS A 109 -13.94 14.49 29.55
C LYS A 109 -13.56 15.56 28.51
N PHE A 110 -13.30 15.18 27.25
CA PHE A 110 -12.93 16.14 26.21
C PHE A 110 -14.14 16.95 25.73
N ILE A 111 -14.16 18.24 26.07
CA ILE A 111 -15.23 19.17 25.71
C ILE A 111 -15.26 19.35 24.19
N GLY A 112 -16.45 19.31 23.58
CA GLY A 112 -16.61 19.47 22.13
C GLY A 112 -16.36 18.21 21.29
N LYS A 113 -16.08 17.05 21.94
CA LYS A 113 -15.87 15.74 21.28
C LYS A 113 -16.93 15.41 20.22
N GLY A 114 -18.21 15.66 20.51
CA GLY A 114 -19.31 15.32 19.59
C GLY A 114 -19.22 16.11 18.28
N LEU A 115 -19.00 17.42 18.39
CA LEU A 115 -18.89 18.33 17.24
C LEU A 115 -17.63 18.06 16.42
N ILE A 116 -16.49 17.82 17.08
CA ILE A 116 -15.23 17.47 16.38
C ILE A 116 -15.36 16.13 15.65
N ASN A 117 -15.99 15.12 16.28
CA ASN A 117 -16.25 13.84 15.60
C ASN A 117 -17.18 14.03 14.40
N LEU A 118 -18.25 14.82 14.55
CA LEU A 118 -19.15 15.14 13.44
C LEU A 118 -18.39 15.76 12.27
N PHE A 119 -17.52 16.73 12.55
CA PHE A 119 -16.69 17.36 11.53
C PHE A 119 -15.77 16.36 10.82
N PHE A 120 -15.06 15.50 11.57
CA PHE A 120 -14.23 14.46 10.96
C PHE A 120 -15.05 13.49 10.11
N VAL A 121 -16.16 12.98 10.62
CA VAL A 121 -17.03 12.06 9.87
C VAL A 121 -17.59 12.74 8.61
N PHE A 122 -17.96 14.02 8.69
CA PHE A 122 -18.42 14.79 7.53
C PHE A 122 -17.40 14.76 6.38
N THR A 123 -16.10 14.93 6.67
CA THR A 123 -15.05 14.88 5.63
C THR A 123 -14.86 13.51 4.97
N MET A 124 -15.40 12.43 5.53
CA MET A 124 -15.39 11.11 4.88
C MET A 124 -16.39 11.03 3.73
N PHE A 125 -17.50 11.77 3.82
CA PHE A 125 -18.59 11.73 2.84
C PHE A 125 -18.58 12.94 1.91
N PHE A 126 -18.04 14.06 2.38
CA PHE A 126 -18.00 15.32 1.64
C PHE A 126 -16.55 15.73 1.35
N ASN A 127 -16.26 16.01 0.08
CA ASN A 127 -14.97 16.49 -0.38
C ASN A 127 -15.19 17.55 -1.48
N GLY A 128 -14.30 18.55 -1.56
CA GLY A 128 -14.37 19.60 -2.58
C GLY A 128 -14.11 19.12 -4.01
N GLY A 129 -13.66 17.88 -4.21
CA GLY A 129 -13.31 17.31 -5.49
C GLY A 129 -11.90 17.69 -5.97
N LEU A 130 -11.52 17.15 -7.13
CA LEU A 130 -10.16 17.29 -7.66
C LEU A 130 -9.77 18.75 -7.92
N ILE A 131 -10.61 19.49 -8.66
CA ILE A 131 -10.27 20.85 -9.13
C ILE A 131 -10.11 21.83 -7.96
N PRO A 132 -11.05 21.93 -7.00
CA PRO A 132 -10.86 22.82 -5.86
C PRO A 132 -9.68 22.42 -4.99
N THR A 133 -9.46 21.12 -4.76
CA THR A 133 -8.27 20.65 -4.03
C THR A 133 -6.99 21.02 -4.75
N PHE A 134 -6.97 20.91 -6.09
CA PHE A 134 -5.83 21.33 -6.91
C PHE A 134 -5.50 22.81 -6.74
N LEU A 135 -6.52 23.67 -6.83
CA LEU A 135 -6.36 25.11 -6.66
C LEU A 135 -5.82 25.44 -5.26
N VAL A 136 -6.38 24.86 -4.21
CA VAL A 136 -5.91 25.07 -2.82
C VAL A 136 -4.44 24.70 -2.68
N MET A 137 -4.05 23.51 -3.14
CA MET A 137 -2.66 23.04 -3.02
C MET A 137 -1.67 23.89 -3.81
N LYS A 138 -2.09 24.40 -4.97
CA LYS A 138 -1.32 25.35 -5.76
C LYS A 138 -1.19 26.70 -5.06
N ASP A 139 -2.28 27.23 -4.54
CA ASP A 139 -2.33 28.56 -3.92
C ASP A 139 -1.55 28.62 -2.60
N ILE A 140 -1.48 27.51 -1.84
CA ILE A 140 -0.62 27.39 -0.65
C ILE A 140 0.85 27.03 -0.99
N GLY A 141 1.21 26.98 -2.28
CA GLY A 141 2.59 26.78 -2.73
C GLY A 141 3.11 25.34 -2.65
N LEU A 142 2.23 24.34 -2.56
CA LEU A 142 2.64 22.91 -2.56
C LEU A 142 2.72 22.28 -3.96
N TYR A 143 2.21 22.95 -4.99
CA TYR A 143 2.31 22.46 -6.37
C TYR A 143 3.77 22.32 -6.81
N ASN A 144 4.10 21.18 -7.43
CA ASN A 144 5.43 20.82 -7.87
C ASN A 144 6.50 20.82 -6.75
N THR A 145 6.14 20.36 -5.54
CA THR A 145 7.08 20.25 -4.40
C THR A 145 7.08 18.83 -3.83
N PRO A 146 8.17 18.35 -3.19
CA PRO A 146 8.15 17.05 -2.51
C PRO A 146 7.16 17.01 -1.33
N MET A 147 6.79 18.16 -0.76
CA MET A 147 5.88 18.24 0.38
C MET A 147 4.45 17.83 0.05
N ILE A 148 3.97 18.04 -1.18
CA ILE A 148 2.63 17.55 -1.55
C ILE A 148 2.54 16.03 -1.49
N MET A 149 3.62 15.37 -1.89
CA MET A 149 3.76 13.92 -1.79
C MET A 149 3.84 13.45 -0.34
N ILE A 150 4.07 14.30 0.67
CA ILE A 150 4.13 13.88 2.07
C ILE A 150 2.81 14.20 2.79
N LEU A 151 2.29 15.40 2.56
CA LEU A 151 1.18 15.97 3.32
C LEU A 151 -0.18 15.59 2.76
N MET A 152 -0.31 15.39 1.45
CA MET A 152 -1.61 15.04 0.88
C MET A 152 -2.01 13.63 1.30
N GLY A 153 -3.20 13.53 1.92
CA GLY A 153 -3.70 12.28 2.50
C GLY A 153 -3.03 11.88 3.82
N CYS A 154 -2.26 12.78 4.47
CA CYS A 154 -1.55 12.43 5.71
C CYS A 154 -2.48 12.08 6.88
N VAL A 155 -3.74 12.53 6.87
CA VAL A 155 -4.74 12.15 7.86
C VAL A 155 -5.90 11.45 7.17
N SER A 156 -6.04 10.15 7.43
CA SER A 156 -7.24 9.39 7.12
C SER A 156 -8.14 9.36 8.35
N VAL A 157 -9.35 9.91 8.23
CA VAL A 157 -10.34 9.87 9.31
C VAL A 157 -10.69 8.43 9.72
N TRP A 158 -10.67 7.48 8.79
CA TRP A 158 -10.97 6.08 9.09
C TRP A 158 -9.94 5.51 10.07
N ASN A 159 -8.67 5.60 9.70
CA ASN A 159 -7.52 5.27 10.54
C ASN A 159 -7.56 5.97 11.90
N LEU A 160 -7.97 7.24 11.97
CA LEU A 160 -8.17 7.96 13.22
C LEU A 160 -9.26 7.32 14.10
N MET A 161 -10.42 6.98 13.53
CA MET A 161 -11.52 6.34 14.26
C MET A 161 -11.14 4.93 14.75
N VAL A 162 -10.41 4.17 13.94
CA VAL A 162 -9.86 2.86 14.34
C VAL A 162 -8.88 3.03 15.50
N ALA A 163 -7.95 3.98 15.40
CA ALA A 163 -6.96 4.23 16.45
C ALA A 163 -7.60 4.71 17.75
N ARG A 164 -8.59 5.60 17.65
CA ARG A 164 -9.38 6.08 18.79
C ARG A 164 -10.06 4.90 19.48
N THR A 165 -10.77 4.07 18.72
CA THR A 165 -11.49 2.89 19.26
C THR A 165 -10.52 1.94 19.96
N TYR A 166 -9.36 1.66 19.34
CA TYR A 166 -8.31 0.85 19.93
C TYR A 166 -7.85 1.41 21.29
N ILE A 167 -7.53 2.70 21.36
CA ILE A 167 -7.10 3.36 22.61
C ILE A 167 -8.21 3.31 23.66
N GLN A 168 -9.47 3.52 23.27
CA GLN A 168 -10.61 3.47 24.20
C GLN A 168 -10.87 2.06 24.76
N THR A 169 -10.70 1.02 23.95
CA THR A 169 -10.99 -0.36 24.36
C THR A 169 -9.84 -1.03 25.09
N ASN A 170 -8.59 -0.80 24.65
CA ASN A 170 -7.44 -1.54 25.16
C ASN A 170 -6.68 -0.83 26.29
N ILE A 171 -6.93 0.47 26.52
CA ILE A 171 -6.27 1.24 27.58
C ILE A 171 -7.32 1.66 28.62
N PRO A 172 -7.41 0.96 29.76
CA PRO A 172 -8.41 1.22 30.79
C PRO A 172 -8.39 2.67 31.30
N HIS A 173 -9.55 3.18 31.70
CA HIS A 173 -9.64 4.52 32.26
C HIS A 173 -8.97 4.64 33.63
N GLU A 174 -9.01 3.56 34.42
CA GLU A 174 -8.37 3.47 35.75
C GLU A 174 -6.86 3.75 35.68
N LEU A 175 -6.19 3.29 34.63
CA LEU A 175 -4.76 3.56 34.42
C LEU A 175 -4.47 5.05 34.22
N TYR A 176 -5.42 5.76 33.59
CA TYR A 176 -5.35 7.20 33.44
C TYR A 176 -5.57 7.91 34.77
N GLU A 177 -6.56 7.49 35.57
CA GLU A 177 -6.82 8.08 36.88
C GLU A 177 -5.65 7.87 37.84
N ALA A 178 -5.08 6.67 37.89
CA ALA A 178 -3.89 6.37 38.69
C ALA A 178 -2.70 7.26 38.30
N ALA A 179 -2.40 7.39 37.01
CA ALA A 179 -1.30 8.24 36.54
C ALA A 179 -1.52 9.74 36.86
N MET A 180 -2.77 10.21 36.85
CA MET A 180 -3.10 11.59 37.21
C MET A 180 -2.95 11.83 38.73
N LEU A 181 -3.25 10.82 39.57
CA LEU A 181 -2.97 10.88 41.01
C LEU A 181 -1.46 10.96 41.29
N ASP A 182 -0.64 10.29 40.47
CA ASP A 182 0.83 10.39 40.50
C ASP A 182 1.38 11.72 39.94
N GLY A 183 0.50 12.69 39.61
CA GLY A 183 0.90 14.01 39.10
C GLY A 183 1.38 14.01 37.65
N THR A 184 1.11 12.94 36.88
CA THR A 184 1.52 12.85 35.48
C THR A 184 0.69 13.80 34.61
N THR A 185 1.35 14.60 33.76
CA THR A 185 0.65 15.45 32.78
C THR A 185 0.07 14.64 31.61
N HIS A 186 -0.89 15.18 30.87
CA HIS A 186 -1.46 14.51 29.68
C HIS A 186 -0.40 14.12 28.63
N PHE A 187 0.57 14.99 28.37
CA PHE A 187 1.65 14.70 27.42
C PHE A 187 2.53 13.56 27.92
N GLN A 188 2.90 13.57 29.20
CA GLN A 188 3.66 12.48 29.79
C GLN A 188 2.88 11.17 29.76
N TYR A 189 1.58 11.19 30.06
CA TYR A 189 0.72 10.00 29.95
C TYR A 189 0.69 9.47 28.52
N PHE A 190 0.57 10.35 27.53
CA PHE A 190 0.58 9.96 26.13
C PHE A 190 1.89 9.25 25.74
N PHE A 191 3.05 9.86 26.00
CA PHE A 191 4.34 9.30 25.58
C PHE A 191 4.80 8.10 26.41
N LYS A 192 4.54 8.10 27.73
CA LYS A 192 5.03 7.04 28.64
C LYS A 192 4.09 5.83 28.73
N ILE A 193 2.79 6.01 28.52
CA ILE A 193 1.78 4.95 28.74
C ILE A 193 1.03 4.64 27.45
N VAL A 194 0.42 5.63 26.81
CA VAL A 194 -0.45 5.37 25.63
C VAL A 194 0.36 4.85 24.45
N LEU A 195 1.47 5.52 24.12
CA LEU A 195 2.28 5.19 22.96
C LEU A 195 2.89 3.78 23.06
N PRO A 196 3.50 3.35 24.19
CA PRO A 196 4.02 1.98 24.34
C PRO A 196 2.94 0.89 24.33
N LEU A 197 1.74 1.18 24.85
CA LEU A 197 0.60 0.26 24.82
C LEU A 197 -0.08 0.21 23.44
N SER A 198 0.19 1.19 22.57
CA SER A 198 -0.39 1.29 21.23
C SER A 198 0.43 0.62 20.12
N LYS A 199 1.42 -0.23 20.46
CA LYS A 199 2.30 -0.88 19.46
C LYS A 199 1.52 -1.66 18.39
N THR A 200 0.46 -2.37 18.77
CA THR A 200 -0.35 -3.15 17.82
C THR A 200 -1.06 -2.23 16.83
N ILE A 201 -1.70 -1.14 17.31
CA ILE A 201 -2.38 -0.21 16.43
C ILE A 201 -1.38 0.61 15.58
N ILE A 202 -0.21 0.95 16.11
CA ILE A 202 0.87 1.58 15.32
C ILE A 202 1.25 0.72 14.12
N ALA A 203 1.42 -0.60 14.33
CA ALA A 203 1.73 -1.52 13.24
C ALA A 203 0.63 -1.57 12.17
N VAL A 204 -0.64 -1.64 12.60
CA VAL A 204 -1.79 -1.60 11.67
C VAL A 204 -1.82 -0.29 10.88
N LEU A 205 -1.65 0.85 11.54
CA LEU A 205 -1.60 2.17 10.89
C LEU A 205 -0.43 2.29 9.93
N ALA A 206 0.75 1.78 10.28
CA ALA A 206 1.94 1.79 9.42
C ALA A 206 1.69 1.02 8.12
N VAL A 207 0.97 -0.11 8.19
CA VAL A 207 0.59 -0.85 6.98
C VAL A 207 -0.42 -0.08 6.15
N TYR A 208 -1.49 0.44 6.76
CA TYR A 208 -2.56 1.11 6.01
C TYR A 208 -2.05 2.39 5.33
N TYR A 209 -1.35 3.26 6.08
CA TYR A 209 -0.74 4.44 5.48
C TYR A 209 0.40 4.08 4.53
N GLY A 210 1.23 3.09 4.88
CA GLY A 210 2.39 2.69 4.07
C GLY A 210 1.99 2.12 2.72
N VAL A 211 1.04 1.20 2.69
CA VAL A 211 0.50 0.65 1.43
C VAL A 211 -0.20 1.74 0.63
N SER A 212 -1.01 2.59 1.26
CA SER A 212 -1.67 3.69 0.55
C SER A 212 -0.66 4.64 -0.07
N LYS A 213 0.41 4.99 0.65
CA LYS A 213 1.40 5.94 0.16
C LYS A 213 2.36 5.37 -0.85
N TRP A 214 2.76 4.11 -0.66
CA TRP A 214 3.54 3.37 -1.63
C TRP A 214 2.84 3.25 -2.98
N ASN A 215 1.50 3.14 -2.99
CA ASN A 215 0.67 3.00 -4.19
C ASN A 215 0.14 4.34 -4.77
N ASP A 216 0.55 5.47 -4.19
CA ASP A 216 0.05 6.81 -4.56
C ASP A 216 0.65 7.30 -5.88
N TYR A 217 0.12 6.82 -7.00
CA TYR A 217 0.50 7.28 -8.34
C TYR A 217 -0.20 8.61 -8.71
N PHE A 218 -1.41 8.82 -8.19
CA PHE A 218 -2.32 9.85 -8.70
C PHE A 218 -1.92 11.24 -8.21
N THR A 219 -1.40 11.36 -6.98
CA THR A 219 -0.86 12.62 -6.47
C THR A 219 0.30 13.11 -7.32
N GLY A 220 1.26 12.22 -7.63
CA GLY A 220 2.38 12.56 -8.52
C GLY A 220 1.90 13.01 -9.89
N LEU A 221 0.94 12.29 -10.48
CA LEU A 221 0.40 12.58 -11.80
C LEU A 221 -0.26 13.96 -11.91
N VAL A 222 -0.96 14.40 -10.86
CA VAL A 222 -1.75 15.64 -10.90
C VAL A 222 -0.94 16.86 -10.44
N TYR A 223 -0.06 16.68 -9.44
CA TYR A 223 0.53 17.80 -8.70
C TYR A 223 2.02 18.01 -8.93
N ILE A 224 2.71 17.05 -9.55
CA ILE A 224 4.16 17.14 -9.81
C ILE A 224 4.40 17.34 -11.29
N LYS A 225 5.22 18.34 -11.63
CA LYS A 225 5.65 18.65 -13.00
C LYS A 225 7.09 18.19 -13.24
N ASP A 226 7.95 18.35 -12.24
CA ASP A 226 9.36 17.96 -12.31
C ASP A 226 9.48 16.44 -12.17
N ARG A 227 10.00 15.80 -13.21
CA ARG A 227 10.20 14.34 -13.27
C ARG A 227 11.13 13.82 -12.17
N SER A 228 12.08 14.63 -11.71
CA SER A 228 13.00 14.24 -10.64
C SER A 228 12.30 14.05 -9.29
N LEU A 229 11.10 14.60 -9.11
CA LEU A 229 10.30 14.51 -7.88
C LEU A 229 9.27 13.37 -7.91
N LEU A 230 9.08 12.72 -9.06
CA LEU A 230 8.03 11.72 -9.22
C LEU A 230 8.30 10.47 -8.36
N PRO A 231 7.25 9.85 -7.80
CA PRO A 231 7.36 8.55 -7.17
C PRO A 231 7.35 7.43 -8.23
N LEU A 232 7.87 6.27 -7.84
CA LEU A 232 7.93 5.05 -8.64
C LEU A 232 6.59 4.70 -9.32
N GLN A 233 5.48 4.78 -8.59
CA GLN A 233 4.18 4.35 -9.12
C GLN A 233 3.66 5.27 -10.22
N THR A 234 3.94 6.58 -10.15
CA THR A 234 3.55 7.51 -11.20
C THR A 234 4.33 7.21 -12.48
N VAL A 235 5.66 7.06 -12.37
CA VAL A 235 6.52 6.70 -13.51
C VAL A 235 6.14 5.35 -14.12
N LEU A 236 5.91 4.32 -13.28
CA LEU A 236 5.45 3.02 -13.75
C LEU A 236 4.13 3.13 -14.50
N ARG A 237 3.15 3.88 -13.97
CA ARG A 237 1.84 4.01 -14.60
C ARG A 237 1.91 4.77 -15.92
N GLU A 238 2.77 5.78 -16.02
CA GLU A 238 3.03 6.48 -17.28
C GLU A 238 3.62 5.52 -18.32
N ILE A 239 4.68 4.77 -17.97
CA ILE A 239 5.30 3.76 -18.85
C ILE A 239 4.26 2.74 -19.32
N LEU A 240 3.47 2.17 -18.40
CA LEU A 240 2.43 1.21 -18.74
C LEU A 240 1.35 1.79 -19.66
N ALA A 241 0.96 3.06 -19.44
CA ALA A 241 -0.01 3.73 -20.28
C ALA A 241 0.52 3.95 -21.70
N THR A 242 1.78 4.40 -21.87
CA THR A 242 2.42 4.52 -23.19
C THR A 242 2.51 3.19 -23.94
N LEU A 243 2.74 2.08 -23.24
CA LEU A 243 2.81 0.75 -23.87
C LEU A 243 1.44 0.17 -24.24
N GLN A 244 0.34 0.70 -23.70
CA GLN A 244 -1.02 0.31 -24.09
C GLN A 244 -1.50 1.01 -25.36
N VAL A 245 -0.83 2.08 -25.81
CA VAL A 245 -1.17 2.83 -27.03
C VAL A 245 -0.90 2.02 -28.32
N ASP A 246 -0.21 0.88 -28.23
CA ASP A 246 0.08 -0.04 -29.35
C ASP A 246 -1.10 -0.89 -29.86
N LYS A 247 -2.35 -0.59 -29.48
CA LYS A 247 -3.55 -1.21 -30.09
C LYS A 247 -4.23 -0.37 -31.16
N SER A 248 -3.78 0.86 -31.40
CA SER A 248 -4.19 1.68 -32.54
C SER A 248 -2.94 2.03 -33.34
N GLY A 249 -2.70 1.30 -34.43
CA GLY A 249 -1.48 1.36 -35.26
C GLY A 249 -1.23 2.67 -36.01
N ASP A 250 -1.58 3.82 -35.44
CA ASP A 250 -1.53 5.14 -36.07
C ASP A 250 -0.44 6.06 -35.47
N TYR A 251 -0.01 5.83 -34.22
CA TYR A 251 1.04 6.64 -33.56
C TYR A 251 2.47 6.23 -33.94
N MET A 252 2.65 5.06 -34.55
CA MET A 252 3.98 4.46 -34.82
C MET A 252 4.58 4.85 -36.17
N GLN A 253 3.83 5.53 -37.04
CA GLN A 253 4.25 5.80 -38.42
C GLN A 253 4.94 7.16 -38.61
N THR A 254 4.99 8.01 -37.58
CA THR A 254 5.39 9.43 -37.73
C THR A 254 6.62 9.86 -36.94
N MET A 255 7.30 8.97 -36.20
CA MET A 255 8.52 9.32 -35.45
C MET A 255 9.60 8.23 -35.55
N SER A 256 10.52 8.40 -36.52
CA SER A 256 11.90 7.87 -36.62
C SER A 256 12.19 7.13 -37.95
N ASP A 257 13.31 7.50 -38.57
CA ASP A 257 13.81 6.98 -39.85
C ASP A 257 14.38 5.54 -39.78
N ASN A 258 14.50 4.93 -38.59
CA ASN A 258 15.08 3.59 -38.41
C ASN A 258 14.14 2.62 -37.66
N ALA A 259 13.48 1.74 -38.41
CA ALA A 259 12.56 0.73 -37.89
C ALA A 259 13.22 -0.33 -36.96
N ALA A 260 14.53 -0.58 -37.11
CA ALA A 260 15.26 -1.58 -36.32
C ALA A 260 15.46 -1.15 -34.85
N ASP A 261 15.78 0.12 -34.61
CA ASP A 261 15.99 0.67 -33.26
C ASP A 261 14.67 0.72 -32.47
N MET A 262 13.56 0.97 -33.17
CA MET A 262 12.21 0.93 -32.59
C MET A 262 11.77 -0.49 -32.21
N ALA A 263 12.08 -1.48 -33.04
CA ALA A 263 11.78 -2.88 -32.75
C ALA A 263 12.54 -3.38 -31.51
N GLU A 264 13.81 -3.01 -31.37
CA GLU A 264 14.60 -3.37 -30.18
C GLU A 264 14.11 -2.65 -28.92
N ALA A 265 13.78 -1.35 -29.01
CA ALA A 265 13.23 -0.60 -27.89
C ALA A 265 11.90 -1.19 -27.39
N MET A 266 11.00 -1.56 -28.30
CA MET A 266 9.71 -2.19 -27.97
C MET A 266 9.92 -3.59 -27.36
N ARG A 267 10.90 -4.35 -27.85
CA ARG A 267 11.28 -5.64 -27.30
C ARG A 267 11.72 -5.51 -25.84
N ILE A 268 12.59 -4.55 -25.53
CA ILE A 268 13.07 -4.29 -24.18
C ILE A 268 11.92 -3.79 -23.27
N ALA A 269 11.07 -2.89 -23.77
CA ALA A 269 9.95 -2.35 -23.01
C ALA A 269 8.93 -3.42 -22.59
N ASN A 270 8.69 -4.42 -23.45
CA ASN A 270 7.79 -5.53 -23.16
C ASN A 270 8.23 -6.43 -22.00
N VAL A 271 9.53 -6.56 -21.73
CA VAL A 271 10.03 -7.27 -20.54
C VAL A 271 10.13 -6.32 -19.36
N ALA A 272 10.60 -5.09 -19.60
CA ALA A 272 10.79 -4.09 -18.56
C ALA A 272 9.51 -3.87 -17.74
N LYS A 273 8.32 -3.88 -18.35
CA LYS A 273 7.05 -3.78 -17.62
C LYS A 273 6.89 -4.81 -16.50
N TYR A 274 7.24 -6.08 -16.75
CA TYR A 274 7.15 -7.14 -15.74
C TYR A 274 8.21 -6.96 -14.66
N CYS A 275 9.43 -6.61 -15.05
CA CYS A 275 10.51 -6.32 -14.11
C CYS A 275 10.16 -5.15 -13.18
N ILE A 276 9.56 -4.06 -13.70
CA ILE A 276 9.15 -2.92 -12.87
C ILE A 276 8.06 -3.34 -11.89
N ILE A 277 7.07 -4.14 -12.31
CA ILE A 277 6.03 -4.64 -11.39
C ILE A 277 6.66 -5.45 -10.25
N VAL A 278 7.62 -6.33 -10.54
CA VAL A 278 8.32 -7.11 -9.51
C VAL A 278 9.08 -6.19 -8.56
N VAL A 279 9.84 -5.22 -9.08
CA VAL A 279 10.61 -4.26 -8.27
C VAL A 279 9.70 -3.39 -7.40
N ALA A 280 8.56 -2.95 -7.93
CA ALA A 280 7.57 -2.14 -7.21
C ALA A 280 6.80 -2.93 -6.15
N THR A 281 6.58 -4.23 -6.36
CA THR A 281 5.83 -5.10 -5.44
C THR A 281 6.69 -5.59 -4.27
N GLY A 282 8.01 -5.69 -4.47
CA GLY A 282 8.96 -6.21 -3.46
C GLY A 282 8.80 -5.59 -2.07
N PRO A 283 8.85 -4.26 -1.90
CA PRO A 283 8.74 -3.61 -0.58
C PRO A 283 7.42 -3.89 0.14
N VAL A 284 6.31 -4.00 -0.59
CA VAL A 284 4.99 -4.31 -0.01
C VAL A 284 4.96 -5.75 0.52
N VAL A 285 5.53 -6.70 -0.23
CA VAL A 285 5.63 -8.11 0.19
C VAL A 285 6.52 -8.25 1.43
N ILE A 286 7.65 -7.54 1.46
CA ILE A 286 8.55 -7.51 2.61
C ILE A 286 7.82 -6.93 3.84
N LEU A 287 7.13 -5.80 3.69
CA LEU A 287 6.35 -5.17 4.75
C LEU A 287 5.28 -6.12 5.29
N TYR A 288 4.55 -6.81 4.41
CA TYR A 288 3.54 -7.79 4.81
C TYR A 288 4.15 -8.92 5.65
N GLY A 289 5.29 -9.49 5.24
CA GLY A 289 5.99 -10.54 5.98
C GLY A 289 6.42 -10.10 7.39
N PHE A 290 6.90 -8.87 7.55
CA PHE A 290 7.23 -8.31 8.87
C PHE A 290 5.99 -8.07 9.73
N MET A 291 4.88 -7.66 9.11
CA MET A 291 3.67 -7.22 9.82
C MET A 291 2.71 -8.35 10.17
N GLN A 292 2.80 -9.51 9.51
CA GLN A 292 1.96 -10.69 9.76
C GLN A 292 1.88 -11.05 11.27
N LYS A 293 3.02 -11.03 11.97
CA LYS A 293 3.10 -11.35 13.41
C LYS A 293 2.31 -10.39 14.31
N TYR A 294 2.05 -9.17 13.86
CA TYR A 294 1.28 -8.16 14.58
C TYR A 294 -0.23 -8.28 14.28
N PHE A 295 -0.59 -8.66 13.06
CA PHE A 295 -1.99 -8.88 12.66
C PHE A 295 -2.62 -10.10 13.33
N GLU A 296 -1.90 -11.22 13.45
CA GLU A 296 -2.40 -12.43 14.11
C GLU A 296 -2.76 -12.19 15.58
N LYS A 297 -2.14 -11.20 16.23
CA LYS A 297 -2.47 -10.79 17.61
C LYS A 297 -3.55 -9.71 17.68
N GLY A 298 -3.66 -8.83 16.68
CA GLY A 298 -4.61 -7.71 16.67
C GLY A 298 -6.00 -8.07 16.15
N VAL A 299 -6.08 -8.91 15.11
CA VAL A 299 -7.36 -9.31 14.47
C VAL A 299 -8.15 -10.28 15.33
N MET A 300 -7.46 -11.16 16.07
CA MET A 300 -8.09 -12.11 16.99
C MET A 300 -8.85 -11.44 18.15
N ILE A 301 -8.52 -10.19 18.49
CA ILE A 301 -9.22 -9.43 19.55
C ILE A 301 -10.60 -8.95 19.06
N GLY A 302 -10.77 -8.70 17.76
CA GLY A 302 -12.05 -8.31 17.17
C GLY A 302 -13.01 -9.49 16.94
N SER A 303 -12.49 -10.69 16.73
CA SER A 303 -13.28 -11.91 16.50
C SER A 303 -13.71 -12.65 17.76
N LEU A 304 -13.15 -12.32 18.93
CA LEU A 304 -13.52 -12.90 20.23
C LEU A 304 -14.79 -12.26 20.85
N LYS A 305 -15.52 -11.45 20.07
CA LYS A 305 -16.86 -10.95 20.45
C LYS A 305 -18.00 -11.85 19.98
N GLY A 306 -17.71 -13.08 19.56
CA GLY A 306 -18.68 -14.13 19.25
C GLY A 306 -18.46 -15.37 20.10
#